data_AF-A0A2P6TU02-F1
#
_entry.id   AF-A0A2P6TU02-F1
#
_cell.length_a   1.000
_cell.length_b   1.000
_cell.length_c   1.000
_cell.angle_alpha   90.00
_cell.angle_beta   90.00
_cell.angle_gamma   90.00
#
_symmetry.space_group_name_H-M   'P 1'
#
loop_
_entity.id
_entity.type
_entity.pdbx_description
1 polymer ?
#
loop_
_entity_poly.entity_id
_entity_poly.type
_entity_poly.pdbx_seq_one_letter_code
_entity_poly.pdbx_strand_id
1 'polypeptide(L)'
;MTVCVVASPTAAEVGLKVPAGGAPPMGSPTVPKDDAVMAAVRGAPTDLDRFLYLRRLQRDNPSLFYRVLMEHTEECLPFLYTPTVGEACQKYHRIGVPTYGLYLHASERGRFLDLLRAYPQQDIRVVVVTDGERILGLGDLGAGGMGISEGKSLLYTAAAGVPPHQILPVVLDVGTNNQALLDDPQYAGLRQRRVTGAEYDSLVEEFIRALKAWRPHVLLQFEDFANHTAFHLLERYRPQLACFNDDIQGTACICLAGVLAALRAAGKGIEQQRILFYGAGEAGTGIGELIAICLEHHHGMSREEGRRHCYFMDSKGLVCASRTDLQHHKRPFAHNVPPCRTLEEAIQALRPTVLIGVSTMAGAFSRSVLQAMAALNERPVIMPLSNPTSKSECTFQEAVEATGGRVLFASGSPFPPLQHGGRMLYPAQANNAYVFPAIGHAAVLTQCKQISDDVFLVAAETLAEMSSLPEIEQGFLFPRFAGIKTVSVKLMAAVADFMVRSQLGTVPADFDAVCRQAGVASSASNRARWEAYAAAHMFHPSTSHL
;
A
#
# COMPACT_ATOMS: atom_id res chain seq x y z
N MET A 1 -8.39 -17.40 -36.51
CA MET A 1 -7.09 -17.46 -37.22
C MET A 1 -6.15 -18.28 -36.36
N THR A 2 -5.55 -19.29 -36.99
CA THR A 2 -4.78 -20.39 -36.40
C THR A 2 -3.49 -19.88 -35.75
N VAL A 3 -3.22 -20.28 -34.51
CA VAL A 3 -1.98 -19.95 -33.78
C VAL A 3 -0.85 -20.82 -34.33
N CYS A 4 0.13 -20.20 -34.97
CA CYS A 4 1.36 -20.85 -35.42
C CYS A 4 2.42 -20.70 -34.33
N VAL A 5 2.79 -21.79 -33.67
CA VAL A 5 3.97 -21.86 -32.80
C VAL A 5 5.15 -22.28 -33.68
N VAL A 6 6.11 -21.38 -33.88
CA VAL A 6 7.38 -21.71 -34.56
C VAL A 6 8.38 -22.14 -33.49
N ALA A 7 8.69 -23.43 -33.47
CA ALA A 7 9.82 -23.97 -32.72
C ALA A 7 11.10 -23.78 -33.53
N SER A 8 12.16 -23.29 -32.89
CA SER A 8 13.50 -23.18 -33.49
C SER A 8 14.13 -24.58 -33.66
N PRO A 9 14.74 -24.91 -34.80
CA PRO A 9 15.40 -26.21 -34.98
C PRO A 9 16.72 -26.26 -34.22
N THR A 10 16.97 -27.38 -33.55
CA THR A 10 18.25 -27.71 -32.91
C THR A 10 19.32 -28.00 -33.95
N ALA A 11 20.53 -27.53 -33.70
CA ALA A 11 21.69 -27.73 -34.55
C ALA A 11 22.17 -29.20 -34.49
N ALA A 12 21.57 -30.06 -35.32
CA ALA A 12 22.04 -31.44 -35.51
C ALA A 12 21.94 -31.95 -36.96
N GLU A 13 21.78 -31.07 -37.96
CA GLU A 13 21.73 -31.48 -39.37
C GLU A 13 22.51 -30.55 -40.30
N VAL A 14 23.81 -30.34 -40.06
CA VAL A 14 24.76 -30.05 -41.16
C VAL A 14 26.14 -30.59 -40.77
N GLY A 15 26.59 -31.64 -41.45
CA GLY A 15 27.94 -32.18 -41.28
C GLY A 15 28.99 -31.23 -41.86
N LEU A 16 29.57 -30.39 -41.02
CA LEU A 16 30.72 -29.55 -41.34
C LEU A 16 31.84 -29.81 -40.32
N LYS A 17 32.96 -30.36 -40.81
CA LYS A 17 34.20 -30.53 -40.03
C LYS A 17 34.82 -29.15 -39.75
N VAL A 18 34.96 -28.79 -38.47
CA VAL A 18 35.69 -27.61 -38.01
C VAL A 18 37.13 -28.02 -37.63
N PRO A 19 38.18 -27.27 -38.04
CA PRO A 19 39.57 -27.62 -37.71
C PRO A 19 39.89 -27.32 -36.24
N ALA A 20 40.77 -28.15 -35.67
CA ALA A 20 41.23 -28.06 -34.30
C ALA A 20 42.12 -26.82 -34.08
N GLY A 21 41.50 -25.73 -33.63
CA GLY A 21 42.16 -24.58 -33.00
C GLY A 21 41.46 -24.31 -31.68
N GLY A 22 42.21 -24.36 -30.58
CA GLY A 22 41.66 -24.27 -29.22
C GLY A 22 40.85 -22.97 -29.01
N ALA A 23 39.57 -23.13 -28.70
CA ALA A 23 38.79 -22.04 -28.11
C ALA A 23 39.34 -21.75 -26.70
N PRO A 24 39.48 -20.46 -26.31
CA PRO A 24 39.72 -20.15 -24.91
C PRO A 24 38.56 -20.73 -24.07
N PRO A 25 38.81 -21.14 -22.82
CA PRO A 25 37.74 -21.74 -22.01
C PRO A 25 36.59 -20.73 -21.94
N MET A 26 35.41 -21.13 -22.45
CA MET A 26 34.19 -20.40 -22.15
C MET A 26 34.00 -20.49 -20.65
N GLY A 27 34.39 -19.42 -19.95
CA GLY A 27 33.98 -19.21 -18.58
C GLY A 27 32.47 -19.37 -18.51
N SER A 28 31.98 -20.03 -17.46
CA SER A 28 30.55 -20.02 -17.15
C SER A 28 30.03 -18.58 -17.26
N PRO A 29 28.84 -18.35 -17.82
CA PRO A 29 28.27 -17.00 -17.85
C PRO A 29 28.27 -16.50 -16.41
N THR A 30 29.06 -15.46 -16.16
CA THR A 30 29.15 -14.87 -14.83
C THR A 30 27.79 -14.27 -14.56
N VAL A 31 27.03 -14.91 -13.67
CA VAL A 31 25.80 -14.33 -13.15
C VAL A 31 26.17 -12.94 -12.64
N PRO A 32 25.57 -11.86 -13.17
CA PRO A 32 25.91 -10.52 -12.71
C PRO A 32 25.75 -10.48 -11.20
N LYS A 33 26.81 -10.08 -10.48
CA LYS A 33 26.73 -9.83 -9.04
C LYS A 33 25.79 -8.66 -8.81
N ASP A 34 25.14 -8.63 -7.65
CA ASP A 34 24.16 -7.60 -7.29
C ASP A 34 24.76 -6.18 -7.42
N ASP A 35 26.06 -6.03 -7.12
CA ASP A 35 26.82 -4.79 -7.32
C ASP A 35 26.83 -4.28 -8.76
N ALA A 36 26.94 -5.16 -9.76
CA ALA A 36 26.96 -4.77 -11.17
C ALA A 36 25.57 -4.29 -11.62
N VAL A 37 24.51 -4.94 -11.13
CA VAL A 37 23.13 -4.51 -11.35
C VAL A 37 22.91 -3.14 -10.71
N MET A 38 23.27 -2.96 -9.44
CA MET A 38 23.08 -1.70 -8.75
C MET A 38 23.95 -0.58 -9.33
N ALA A 39 25.15 -0.86 -9.82
CA ALA A 39 25.95 0.12 -10.55
C ALA A 39 25.25 0.61 -11.84
N ALA A 40 24.62 -0.31 -12.59
CA ALA A 40 23.85 0.05 -13.77
C ALA A 40 22.58 0.86 -13.42
N VAL A 41 21.87 0.49 -12.36
CA VAL A 41 20.71 1.24 -11.84
C VAL A 41 21.15 2.66 -11.42
N ARG A 42 22.22 2.80 -10.64
CA ARG A 42 22.74 4.11 -10.22
C ARG A 42 23.17 4.97 -11.40
N GLY A 43 23.78 4.35 -12.41
CA GLY A 43 24.25 5.02 -13.63
C GLY A 43 23.17 5.39 -14.65
N ALA A 44 21.93 4.90 -14.50
CA ALA A 44 20.84 5.27 -15.39
C ALA A 44 20.47 6.77 -15.23
N PRO A 45 20.12 7.48 -16.32
CA PRO A 45 20.04 8.94 -16.30
C PRO A 45 18.79 9.48 -15.60
N THR A 46 17.67 8.75 -15.65
CA THR A 46 16.41 9.14 -14.99
C THR A 46 15.85 8.02 -14.13
N ASP A 47 14.97 8.36 -13.18
CA ASP A 47 14.29 7.36 -12.35
C ASP A 47 13.42 6.42 -13.19
N LEU A 48 12.81 6.92 -14.28
CA LEU A 48 12.09 6.07 -15.23
C LEU A 48 13.03 5.08 -15.94
N ASP A 49 14.26 5.47 -16.28
CA ASP A 49 15.24 4.54 -16.86
C ASP A 49 15.67 3.46 -15.86
N ARG A 50 15.76 3.81 -14.57
CA ARG A 50 15.99 2.86 -13.46
C ARG A 50 14.85 1.86 -13.35
N PHE A 51 13.62 2.34 -13.38
CA PHE A 51 12.43 1.51 -13.41
C PHE A 51 12.47 0.54 -14.60
N LEU A 52 12.70 1.04 -15.82
CA LEU A 52 12.77 0.21 -17.02
C LEU A 52 13.89 -0.83 -16.96
N TYR A 53 15.04 -0.47 -16.40
CA TYR A 53 16.15 -1.40 -16.20
C TYR A 53 15.74 -2.56 -15.28
N LEU A 54 15.18 -2.23 -14.10
CA LEU A 54 14.75 -3.23 -13.12
C LEU A 54 13.61 -4.12 -13.66
N ARG A 55 12.68 -3.55 -14.42
CA ARG A 55 11.58 -4.31 -15.05
C ARG A 55 12.05 -5.22 -16.19
N ARG A 56 13.07 -4.82 -16.95
CA ARG A 56 13.73 -5.74 -17.91
C ARG A 56 14.46 -6.87 -17.19
N LEU A 57 15.15 -6.56 -16.10
CA LEU A 57 15.81 -7.57 -15.26
C LEU A 57 14.79 -8.59 -14.71
N GLN A 58 13.62 -8.13 -14.29
CA GLN A 58 12.53 -9.02 -13.84
C GLN A 58 12.11 -10.02 -14.91
N ARG A 59 12.16 -9.66 -16.20
CA ARG A 59 11.83 -10.56 -17.33
C ARG A 59 12.98 -11.51 -17.62
N ASP A 60 14.17 -10.95 -17.74
CA ASP A 60 15.33 -11.65 -18.30
C ASP A 60 16.00 -12.56 -17.27
N ASN A 61 15.95 -12.18 -15.98
CA ASN A 61 16.48 -12.96 -14.87
C ASN A 61 15.67 -12.69 -13.57
N PRO A 62 14.48 -13.31 -13.41
CA PRO A 62 13.60 -13.10 -12.26
C PRO A 62 14.30 -13.36 -10.91
N SER A 63 15.13 -14.40 -10.81
CA SER A 63 15.85 -14.74 -9.58
C SER A 63 16.83 -13.65 -9.16
N LEU A 64 17.59 -13.10 -10.11
CA LEU A 64 18.47 -11.97 -9.86
C LEU A 64 17.69 -10.71 -9.50
N PHE A 65 16.58 -10.44 -10.19
CA PHE A 65 15.72 -9.30 -9.87
C PHE A 65 15.21 -9.34 -8.43
N TYR A 66 14.60 -10.45 -7.99
CA TYR A 66 14.06 -10.55 -6.65
C TYR A 66 15.15 -10.56 -5.58
N ARG A 67 16.34 -11.09 -5.88
CA ARG A 67 17.51 -10.95 -4.99
C ARG A 67 17.91 -9.49 -4.83
N VAL A 68 18.10 -8.76 -5.92
CA VAL A 68 18.43 -7.32 -5.90
C VAL A 68 17.35 -6.51 -5.17
N LEU A 69 16.07 -6.74 -5.48
CA LEU A 69 14.96 -6.07 -4.81
C LEU A 69 14.96 -6.33 -3.30
N MET A 70 15.19 -7.57 -2.87
CA MET A 70 15.12 -7.95 -1.46
C MET A 70 16.39 -7.63 -0.66
N GLU A 71 17.54 -7.48 -1.30
CA GLU A 71 18.80 -7.08 -0.67
C GLU A 71 18.99 -5.55 -0.67
N HIS A 72 18.45 -4.86 -1.68
CA HIS A 72 18.52 -3.40 -1.86
C HIS A 72 17.14 -2.73 -1.84
N THR A 73 16.26 -3.18 -0.95
CA THR A 73 14.85 -2.76 -0.93
C THR A 73 14.68 -1.25 -0.84
N GLU A 74 15.32 -0.61 0.14
CA GLU A 74 15.21 0.83 0.37
C GLU A 74 15.66 1.66 -0.85
N GLU A 75 16.67 1.18 -1.59
CA GLU A 75 17.18 1.87 -2.79
C GLU A 75 16.33 1.58 -4.03
N CYS A 76 15.80 0.37 -4.19
CA CYS A 76 15.03 -0.01 -5.38
C CYS A 76 13.57 0.48 -5.36
N LEU A 77 12.95 0.56 -4.18
CA LEU A 77 11.52 0.86 -4.07
C LEU A 77 11.11 2.24 -4.61
N PRO A 78 11.87 3.34 -4.42
CA PRO A 78 11.53 4.62 -5.03
C PRO A 78 11.43 4.58 -6.56
N PHE A 79 12.11 3.61 -7.22
CA PHE A 79 12.05 3.40 -8.67
C PHE A 79 10.93 2.44 -9.07
N LEU A 80 10.67 1.38 -8.28
CA LEU A 80 9.67 0.36 -8.58
C LEU A 80 8.27 0.67 -8.05
N TYR A 81 8.15 1.66 -7.18
CA TYR A 81 6.92 2.13 -6.58
C TYR A 81 6.91 3.67 -6.57
N THR A 82 6.18 4.30 -5.64
CA THR A 82 6.08 5.76 -5.58
C THR A 82 7.44 6.40 -5.27
N PRO A 83 7.81 7.50 -5.95
CA PRO A 83 6.98 8.26 -6.89
C PRO A 83 7.04 7.77 -8.35
N THR A 84 8.09 7.05 -8.75
CA THR A 84 8.39 6.73 -10.17
C THR A 84 7.30 5.93 -10.88
N VAL A 85 6.62 5.02 -10.17
CA VAL A 85 5.52 4.22 -10.72
C VAL A 85 4.37 5.09 -11.25
N GLY A 86 4.14 6.28 -10.67
CA GLY A 86 3.13 7.22 -11.16
C GLY A 86 3.45 7.73 -12.56
N GLU A 87 4.72 8.11 -12.81
CA GLU A 87 5.18 8.48 -14.15
C GLU A 87 5.10 7.30 -15.12
N ALA A 88 5.48 6.10 -14.66
CA ALA A 88 5.37 4.89 -15.45
C ALA A 88 3.92 4.61 -15.87
N CYS A 89 2.95 4.75 -14.97
CA CYS A 89 1.52 4.58 -15.25
C CYS A 89 1.01 5.56 -16.31
N GLN A 90 1.43 6.83 -16.27
CA GLN A 90 1.04 7.84 -17.27
C GLN A 90 1.52 7.49 -18.68
N LYS A 91 2.61 6.73 -18.78
CA LYS A 91 3.28 6.38 -20.05
C LYS A 91 3.26 4.87 -20.33
N TYR A 92 2.48 4.09 -19.59
CA TYR A 92 2.65 2.63 -19.48
C TYR A 92 2.57 1.91 -20.84
N HIS A 93 1.64 2.35 -21.70
CA HIS A 93 1.46 1.84 -23.07
C HIS A 93 2.57 2.24 -24.05
N ARG A 94 3.38 3.27 -23.74
CA ARG A 94 4.45 3.77 -24.62
C ARG A 94 5.84 3.27 -24.23
N ILE A 95 6.06 2.96 -22.95
CA ILE A 95 7.39 2.65 -22.42
C ILE A 95 7.83 1.19 -22.61
N GLY A 96 6.99 0.34 -23.21
CA GLY A 96 7.34 -1.02 -23.62
C GLY A 96 7.77 -1.93 -22.46
N VAL A 97 7.20 -1.73 -21.27
CA VAL A 97 7.51 -2.57 -20.10
C VAL A 97 6.87 -3.94 -20.22
N PRO A 98 7.56 -5.01 -19.75
CA PRO A 98 6.91 -6.30 -19.57
C PRO A 98 5.77 -6.17 -18.55
N THR A 99 4.60 -6.69 -18.92
CA THR A 99 3.43 -6.81 -18.03
C THR A 99 3.31 -8.25 -17.51
N TYR A 100 3.13 -8.40 -16.20
CA TYR A 100 2.98 -9.68 -15.50
C TYR A 100 1.59 -9.85 -14.86
N GLY A 101 0.66 -8.94 -15.17
CA GLY A 101 -0.72 -8.98 -14.69
C GLY A 101 -1.72 -9.44 -15.74
N LEU A 102 -2.97 -9.55 -15.31
CA LEU A 102 -4.12 -9.89 -16.14
C LEU A 102 -5.00 -8.65 -16.38
N TYR A 103 -5.30 -8.36 -17.63
CA TYR A 103 -6.36 -7.42 -17.99
C TYR A 103 -7.66 -8.21 -18.16
N LEU A 104 -8.71 -7.75 -17.49
CA LEU A 104 -10.07 -8.24 -17.66
C LEU A 104 -10.88 -7.12 -18.27
N HIS A 105 -11.16 -7.22 -19.57
CA HIS A 105 -11.86 -6.16 -20.29
C HIS A 105 -13.37 -6.30 -20.11
N ALA A 106 -14.09 -5.18 -20.03
CA ALA A 106 -15.56 -5.17 -19.98
C ALA A 106 -16.20 -5.92 -21.17
N SER A 107 -15.54 -5.94 -22.33
CA SER A 107 -15.96 -6.70 -23.52
C SER A 107 -15.89 -8.22 -23.36
N GLU A 108 -15.24 -8.73 -22.32
CA GLU A 108 -15.06 -10.16 -22.03
C GLU A 108 -16.03 -10.68 -20.97
N ARG A 109 -17.07 -9.89 -20.67
CA ARG A 109 -18.17 -10.27 -19.78
C ARG A 109 -18.68 -11.68 -20.08
N GLY A 110 -18.91 -12.45 -19.03
CA GLY A 110 -19.30 -13.86 -19.06
C GLY A 110 -18.11 -14.83 -19.13
N ARG A 111 -16.87 -14.36 -19.22
CA ARG A 111 -15.67 -15.19 -19.43
C ARG A 111 -14.59 -15.01 -18.37
N PHE A 112 -14.81 -14.20 -17.33
CA PHE A 112 -13.76 -13.90 -16.35
C PHE A 112 -13.23 -15.17 -15.63
N LEU A 113 -14.10 -16.14 -15.33
CA LEU A 113 -13.65 -17.42 -14.76
C LEU A 113 -12.76 -18.21 -15.71
N ASP A 114 -13.09 -18.23 -17.00
CA ASP A 114 -12.29 -18.95 -18.00
C ASP A 114 -10.93 -18.27 -18.19
N LEU A 115 -10.87 -16.93 -18.17
CA LEU A 115 -9.63 -16.17 -18.24
C LEU A 115 -8.73 -16.44 -17.02
N LEU A 116 -9.29 -16.47 -15.80
CA LEU A 116 -8.55 -16.82 -14.59
C LEU A 116 -8.04 -18.27 -14.63
N ARG A 117 -8.82 -19.21 -15.16
CA ARG A 117 -8.40 -20.61 -15.34
C ARG A 117 -7.34 -20.79 -16.43
N ALA A 118 -7.35 -19.93 -17.45
CA ALA A 118 -6.37 -19.95 -18.53
C ALA A 118 -5.05 -19.24 -18.15
N TYR A 119 -5.05 -18.45 -17.07
CA TYR A 119 -3.84 -17.77 -16.61
C TYR A 119 -2.73 -18.80 -16.29
N PRO A 120 -1.50 -18.67 -16.81
CA PRO A 120 -0.49 -19.74 -16.72
C PRO A 120 -0.15 -20.17 -15.30
N GLN A 121 -0.16 -19.21 -14.37
CA GLN A 121 0.14 -19.49 -12.98
C GLN A 121 -1.13 -19.69 -12.16
N GLN A 122 -1.26 -20.87 -11.56
CA GLN A 122 -2.48 -21.28 -10.89
C GLN A 122 -2.38 -21.16 -9.36
N ASP A 123 -1.19 -21.20 -8.74
CA ASP A 123 -1.08 -21.10 -7.27
C ASP A 123 -1.22 -19.66 -6.75
N ILE A 124 -2.28 -18.93 -7.16
CA ILE A 124 -2.53 -17.56 -6.74
C ILE A 124 -3.19 -17.52 -5.36
N ARG A 125 -2.62 -16.71 -4.47
CA ARG A 125 -3.04 -16.46 -3.08
C ARG A 125 -3.41 -15.01 -2.82
N VAL A 126 -2.82 -14.07 -3.56
CA VAL A 126 -3.10 -12.64 -3.46
C VAL A 126 -3.45 -12.08 -4.84
N VAL A 127 -4.50 -11.28 -4.92
CA VAL A 127 -4.89 -10.51 -6.10
C VAL A 127 -4.87 -9.04 -5.72
N VAL A 128 -4.12 -8.22 -6.46
CA VAL A 128 -4.18 -6.76 -6.36
C VAL A 128 -4.90 -6.25 -7.60
N VAL A 129 -6.06 -5.64 -7.41
CA VAL A 129 -6.92 -5.18 -8.50
C VAL A 129 -7.08 -3.66 -8.47
N THR A 130 -7.10 -3.06 -9.66
CA THR A 130 -7.48 -1.66 -9.88
C THR A 130 -8.36 -1.56 -11.12
N ASP A 131 -9.15 -0.49 -11.25
CA ASP A 131 -9.77 -0.08 -12.52
C ASP A 131 -9.09 1.18 -13.11
N GLY A 132 -8.05 1.68 -12.44
CA GLY A 132 -7.24 2.83 -12.86
C GLY A 132 -7.96 4.17 -12.86
N GLU A 133 -9.12 4.31 -12.20
CA GLU A 133 -9.88 5.57 -12.19
C GLU A 133 -9.20 6.68 -11.38
N ARG A 134 -8.46 6.31 -10.34
CA ARG A 134 -7.83 7.28 -9.43
C ARG A 134 -6.42 6.85 -9.05
N ILE A 135 -5.52 6.80 -10.03
CA ILE A 135 -4.12 6.46 -9.77
C ILE A 135 -3.45 7.58 -8.96
N LEU A 136 -3.14 7.31 -7.68
CA LEU A 136 -2.53 8.26 -6.76
C LEU A 136 -3.26 9.63 -6.77
N GLY A 137 -2.51 10.73 -6.90
CA GLY A 137 -3.01 12.07 -7.17
C GLY A 137 -3.01 12.47 -8.66
N LEU A 138 -2.93 11.49 -9.58
CA LEU A 138 -2.78 11.70 -11.03
C LEU A 138 -4.10 11.53 -11.81
N GLY A 139 -5.12 10.93 -11.20
CA GLY A 139 -6.45 10.77 -11.78
C GLY A 139 -6.62 9.52 -12.62
N ASP A 140 -7.49 9.58 -13.63
CA ASP A 140 -7.87 8.44 -14.46
C ASP A 140 -6.79 8.11 -15.49
N LEU A 141 -6.17 6.93 -15.33
CA LEU A 141 -5.17 6.39 -16.27
C LEU A 141 -5.64 5.08 -16.94
N GLY A 142 -6.87 4.63 -16.67
CA GLY A 142 -7.46 3.40 -17.20
C GLY A 142 -6.51 2.19 -17.12
N ALA A 143 -6.29 1.52 -18.24
CA ALA A 143 -5.39 0.37 -18.34
C ALA A 143 -3.94 0.65 -17.87
N GLY A 144 -3.47 1.91 -17.87
CA GLY A 144 -2.16 2.27 -17.33
C GLY A 144 -2.01 2.04 -15.82
N GLY A 145 -3.13 1.84 -15.12
CA GLY A 145 -3.17 1.46 -13.70
C GLY A 145 -2.48 0.13 -13.38
N MET A 146 -2.19 -0.71 -14.39
CA MET A 146 -1.44 -1.96 -14.21
C MET A 146 -0.13 -1.75 -13.45
N GLY A 147 0.57 -0.64 -13.68
CA GLY A 147 1.82 -0.34 -12.97
C GLY A 147 1.66 -0.28 -11.45
N ILE A 148 0.51 0.18 -10.93
CA ILE A 148 0.22 0.19 -9.49
C ILE A 148 -0.03 -1.22 -8.97
N SER A 149 -0.91 -2.00 -9.62
CA SER A 149 -1.18 -3.40 -9.22
C SER A 149 0.12 -4.22 -9.18
N GLU A 150 1.01 -4.03 -10.16
CA GLU A 150 2.33 -4.67 -10.18
C GLU A 150 3.26 -4.14 -9.09
N GLY A 151 3.31 -2.82 -8.88
CA GLY A 151 4.14 -2.20 -7.83
C GLY A 151 3.76 -2.69 -6.42
N LYS A 152 2.47 -2.79 -6.11
CA LYS A 152 1.97 -3.38 -4.86
C LYS A 152 2.31 -4.86 -4.73
N SER A 153 2.25 -5.60 -5.83
CA SER A 153 2.65 -7.00 -5.87
C SER A 153 4.14 -7.18 -5.57
N LEU A 154 5.00 -6.28 -6.07
CA LEU A 154 6.42 -6.28 -5.71
C LEU A 154 6.65 -5.99 -4.22
N LEU A 155 5.88 -5.09 -3.63
CA LEU A 155 5.95 -4.77 -2.20
C LEU A 155 5.51 -5.94 -1.30
N TYR A 156 4.50 -6.72 -1.72
CA TYR A 156 4.11 -7.95 -1.02
C TYR A 156 5.29 -8.92 -0.86
N THR A 157 6.08 -9.10 -1.92
CA THR A 157 7.29 -9.92 -1.86
C THR A 157 8.40 -9.22 -1.08
N ALA A 158 8.71 -7.96 -1.39
CA ALA A 158 9.88 -7.28 -0.83
C ALA A 158 9.76 -7.05 0.70
N ALA A 159 8.57 -6.66 1.18
CA ALA A 159 8.34 -6.34 2.58
C ALA A 159 7.96 -7.58 3.40
N ALA A 160 6.98 -8.37 2.93
CA ALA A 160 6.43 -9.49 3.70
C ALA A 160 6.81 -10.87 3.18
N GLY A 161 7.54 -10.98 2.07
CA GLY A 161 7.99 -12.29 1.58
C GLY A 161 6.87 -13.15 1.01
N VAL A 162 5.79 -12.57 0.48
CA VAL A 162 4.84 -13.38 -0.30
C VAL A 162 5.55 -13.86 -1.58
N PRO A 163 5.53 -15.16 -1.90
CA PRO A 163 6.15 -15.66 -3.13
C PRO A 163 5.58 -14.96 -4.37
N PRO A 164 6.42 -14.41 -5.27
CA PRO A 164 5.93 -13.61 -6.39
C PRO A 164 4.92 -14.32 -7.29
N HIS A 165 5.13 -15.62 -7.49
CA HIS A 165 4.27 -16.45 -8.32
C HIS A 165 2.89 -16.70 -7.67
N GLN A 166 2.67 -16.31 -6.41
CA GLN A 166 1.38 -16.41 -5.73
C GLN A 166 0.59 -15.10 -5.76
N ILE A 167 1.10 -14.08 -6.45
CA ILE A 167 0.48 -12.76 -6.53
C ILE A 167 0.05 -12.50 -7.97
N LEU A 168 -1.21 -12.08 -8.15
CA LEU A 168 -1.77 -11.72 -9.44
C LEU A 168 -2.14 -10.23 -9.47
N PRO A 169 -1.38 -9.39 -10.19
CA PRO A 169 -1.82 -8.05 -10.54
C PRO A 169 -2.98 -8.12 -11.55
N VAL A 170 -4.04 -7.36 -11.31
CA VAL A 170 -5.22 -7.29 -12.20
C VAL A 170 -5.57 -5.85 -12.51
N VAL A 171 -6.01 -5.62 -13.74
CA VAL A 171 -6.77 -4.43 -14.11
C VAL A 171 -8.16 -4.84 -14.62
N LEU A 172 -9.21 -4.28 -14.03
CA LEU A 172 -10.56 -4.31 -14.57
C LEU A 172 -10.69 -3.16 -15.57
N ASP A 173 -10.42 -3.43 -16.84
CA ASP A 173 -10.46 -2.40 -17.88
C ASP A 173 -11.90 -2.20 -18.36
N VAL A 174 -12.54 -1.17 -17.81
CA VAL A 174 -13.90 -0.75 -18.14
C VAL A 174 -13.93 0.47 -19.06
N GLY A 175 -12.80 0.85 -19.66
CA GLY A 175 -12.59 2.11 -20.38
C GLY A 175 -12.00 3.21 -19.50
N THR A 176 -11.91 4.42 -20.05
CA THR A 176 -11.34 5.60 -19.36
C THR A 176 -12.08 6.88 -19.73
N ASN A 177 -12.21 7.81 -18.78
CA ASN A 177 -12.73 9.15 -19.01
C ASN A 177 -11.62 10.15 -19.36
N ASN A 178 -10.37 9.73 -19.42
CA ASN A 178 -9.25 10.56 -19.81
C ASN A 178 -9.20 10.74 -21.34
N GLN A 179 -9.57 11.94 -21.81
CA GLN A 179 -9.62 12.24 -23.24
C GLN A 179 -8.25 12.09 -23.93
N ALA A 180 -7.16 12.47 -23.26
CA ALA A 180 -5.83 12.36 -23.84
C ALA A 180 -5.43 10.91 -24.10
N LEU A 181 -5.89 9.96 -23.27
CA LEU A 181 -5.67 8.52 -23.50
C LEU A 181 -6.57 7.98 -24.60
N LEU A 182 -7.82 8.43 -24.69
CA LEU A 182 -8.74 8.02 -25.78
C LEU A 182 -8.23 8.46 -27.16
N ASP A 183 -7.65 9.66 -27.24
CA ASP A 183 -7.10 10.23 -28.47
C ASP A 183 -5.73 9.67 -28.84
N ASP A 184 -5.02 9.05 -27.89
CA ASP A 184 -3.68 8.52 -28.13
C ASP A 184 -3.76 7.22 -28.95
N PRO A 185 -3.26 7.17 -30.20
CA PRO A 185 -3.32 5.97 -31.06
C PRO A 185 -2.52 4.77 -30.54
N GLN A 186 -1.66 4.97 -29.54
CA GLN A 186 -0.88 3.90 -28.90
C GLN A 186 -1.51 3.39 -27.59
N TYR A 187 -2.58 4.02 -27.09
CA TYR A 187 -3.26 3.53 -25.89
C TYR A 187 -3.72 2.07 -26.05
N ALA A 188 -3.35 1.24 -25.08
CA ALA A 188 -3.54 -0.21 -25.10
C ALA A 188 -4.85 -0.68 -24.43
N GLY A 189 -5.50 0.18 -23.64
CA GLY A 189 -6.78 -0.13 -23.01
C GLY A 189 -7.99 0.04 -23.93
N LEU A 190 -9.18 -0.26 -23.43
CA LEU A 190 -10.43 -0.05 -24.15
C LEU A 190 -10.63 1.43 -24.48
N ARG A 191 -10.77 1.74 -25.78
CA ARG A 191 -11.01 3.09 -26.31
C ARG A 191 -12.48 3.49 -26.23
N GLN A 192 -12.99 3.50 -25.01
CA GLN A 192 -14.36 3.90 -24.69
C GLN A 192 -14.38 4.64 -23.35
N ARG A 193 -15.46 5.40 -23.13
CA ARG A 193 -15.76 5.96 -21.81
C ARG A 193 -16.01 4.84 -20.81
N ARG A 194 -15.78 5.13 -19.52
CA ARG A 194 -15.98 4.15 -18.45
C ARG A 194 -17.40 3.60 -18.45
N VAL A 195 -17.53 2.29 -18.31
CA VAL A 195 -18.80 1.64 -17.93
C VAL A 195 -19.18 2.13 -16.53
N THR A 196 -20.46 2.43 -16.29
CA THR A 196 -20.94 3.00 -15.01
C THR A 196 -22.22 2.32 -14.53
N GLY A 197 -22.60 2.59 -13.27
CA GLY A 197 -23.87 2.15 -12.70
C GLY A 197 -24.00 0.62 -12.64
N ALA A 198 -25.23 0.13 -12.84
CA ALA A 198 -25.55 -1.29 -12.70
C ALA A 198 -24.73 -2.21 -13.63
N GLU A 199 -24.31 -1.70 -14.78
CA GLU A 199 -23.46 -2.48 -15.69
C GLU A 199 -22.06 -2.70 -15.09
N TYR A 200 -21.45 -1.66 -14.53
CA TYR A 200 -20.17 -1.75 -13.81
C TYR A 200 -20.29 -2.70 -12.62
N ASP A 201 -21.32 -2.52 -11.80
CA ASP A 201 -21.56 -3.35 -10.61
C ASP A 201 -21.67 -4.84 -10.97
N SER A 202 -22.34 -5.14 -12.09
CA SER A 202 -22.50 -6.50 -12.56
C SER A 202 -21.21 -7.14 -13.11
N LEU A 203 -20.29 -6.34 -13.66
CA LEU A 203 -18.96 -6.79 -14.08
C LEU A 203 -18.09 -7.12 -12.86
N VAL A 204 -18.08 -6.24 -11.85
CA VAL A 204 -17.33 -6.50 -10.62
C VAL A 204 -17.91 -7.73 -9.90
N GLU A 205 -19.23 -7.87 -9.85
CA GLU A 205 -19.87 -9.06 -9.28
C GLU A 205 -19.53 -10.36 -10.02
N GLU A 206 -19.41 -10.32 -11.35
CA GLU A 206 -18.88 -11.47 -12.10
C GLU A 206 -17.43 -11.78 -11.69
N PHE A 207 -16.57 -10.76 -11.62
CA PHE A 207 -15.17 -10.93 -11.22
C PHE A 207 -15.04 -11.54 -9.82
N ILE A 208 -15.78 -11.03 -8.84
CA ILE A 208 -15.77 -11.55 -7.46
C ILE A 208 -16.27 -13.00 -7.41
N ARG A 209 -17.34 -13.33 -8.15
CA ARG A 209 -17.83 -14.72 -8.24
C ARG A 209 -16.80 -15.63 -8.90
N ALA A 210 -16.14 -15.16 -9.96
CA ALA A 210 -15.09 -15.90 -10.65
C ALA A 210 -13.89 -16.16 -9.74
N LEU A 211 -13.42 -15.16 -8.99
CA LEU A 211 -12.36 -15.34 -7.99
C LEU A 211 -12.71 -16.38 -6.94
N LYS A 212 -13.91 -16.31 -6.35
CA LYS A 212 -14.35 -17.27 -5.33
C LYS A 212 -14.46 -18.69 -5.87
N ALA A 213 -14.94 -18.85 -7.10
CA ALA A 213 -15.05 -20.14 -7.77
C ALA A 213 -13.67 -20.71 -8.17
N TRP A 214 -12.71 -19.84 -8.49
CA TRP A 214 -11.37 -20.23 -8.86
C TRP A 214 -10.51 -20.55 -7.63
N ARG A 215 -10.47 -19.65 -6.64
CA ARG A 215 -9.62 -19.72 -5.44
C ARG A 215 -10.40 -19.26 -4.19
N PRO A 216 -11.01 -20.18 -3.42
CA PRO A 216 -11.88 -19.83 -2.29
C PRO A 216 -11.23 -19.00 -1.16
N HIS A 217 -9.91 -19.13 -0.97
CA HIS A 217 -9.15 -18.41 0.07
C HIS A 217 -8.19 -17.36 -0.52
N VAL A 218 -8.47 -16.87 -1.73
CA VAL A 218 -7.68 -15.78 -2.30
C VAL A 218 -7.94 -14.49 -1.53
N LEU A 219 -6.87 -13.79 -1.20
CA LEU A 219 -6.94 -12.43 -0.69
C LEU A 219 -7.11 -11.46 -1.87
N LEU A 220 -8.09 -10.56 -1.77
CA LEU A 220 -8.31 -9.50 -2.76
C LEU A 220 -8.01 -8.11 -2.16
N GLN A 221 -7.00 -7.43 -2.70
CA GLN A 221 -6.73 -6.02 -2.41
C GLN A 221 -7.28 -5.15 -3.52
N PHE A 222 -8.18 -4.23 -3.18
CA PHE A 222 -8.60 -3.14 -4.06
C PHE A 222 -7.64 -1.96 -3.94
N GLU A 223 -7.28 -1.37 -5.08
CA GLU A 223 -6.32 -0.26 -5.16
C GLU A 223 -6.75 0.80 -6.18
N ASP A 224 -6.61 2.08 -5.83
CA ASP A 224 -6.75 3.23 -6.72
C ASP A 224 -8.10 3.31 -7.49
N PHE A 225 -9.18 2.86 -6.85
CA PHE A 225 -10.55 3.09 -7.30
C PHE A 225 -11.02 4.51 -6.94
N ALA A 226 -12.03 5.04 -7.63
CA ALA A 226 -12.61 6.33 -7.24
C ALA A 226 -13.38 6.27 -5.91
N ASN A 227 -13.39 7.39 -5.17
CA ASN A 227 -14.03 7.59 -3.86
C ASN A 227 -15.33 6.83 -3.62
N HIS A 228 -16.33 7.05 -4.48
CA HIS A 228 -17.63 6.42 -4.31
C HIS A 228 -17.58 4.91 -4.55
N THR A 229 -16.83 4.50 -5.57
CA THR A 229 -16.66 3.12 -5.98
C THR A 229 -15.94 2.32 -4.92
N ALA A 230 -14.80 2.77 -4.39
CA ALA A 230 -14.05 1.99 -3.41
C ALA A 230 -14.86 1.69 -2.14
N PHE A 231 -15.59 2.68 -1.61
CA PHE A 231 -16.48 2.46 -0.46
C PHE A 231 -17.60 1.47 -0.78
N HIS A 232 -18.24 1.63 -1.95
CA HIS A 232 -19.30 0.72 -2.38
C HIS A 232 -18.80 -0.72 -2.50
N LEU A 233 -17.66 -0.92 -3.17
CA LEU A 233 -17.06 -2.24 -3.37
C LEU A 233 -16.63 -2.86 -2.04
N LEU A 234 -15.96 -2.10 -1.18
CA LEU A 234 -15.50 -2.60 0.12
C LEU A 234 -16.69 -3.01 0.99
N GLU A 235 -17.71 -2.16 1.13
CA GLU A 235 -18.91 -2.45 1.92
C GLU A 235 -19.65 -3.69 1.41
N ARG A 236 -19.80 -3.80 0.08
CA ARG A 236 -20.51 -4.90 -0.57
C ARG A 236 -19.77 -6.23 -0.46
N TYR A 237 -18.44 -6.25 -0.60
CA TYR A 237 -17.69 -7.50 -0.77
C TYR A 237 -16.94 -7.96 0.47
N ARG A 238 -16.63 -7.11 1.45
CA ARG A 238 -15.98 -7.55 2.71
C ARG A 238 -16.69 -8.70 3.45
N PRO A 239 -18.03 -8.88 3.44
CA PRO A 239 -18.64 -10.06 4.08
C PRO A 239 -18.61 -11.32 3.20
N GLN A 240 -18.13 -11.23 1.96
CA GLN A 240 -18.25 -12.31 0.96
C GLN A 240 -16.94 -13.04 0.67
N LEU A 241 -15.78 -12.41 0.91
CA LEU A 241 -14.44 -12.96 0.76
C LEU A 241 -13.43 -12.15 1.60
N ALA A 242 -12.21 -12.66 1.74
CA ALA A 242 -11.11 -11.91 2.32
C ALA A 242 -10.69 -10.81 1.37
N CYS A 243 -11.18 -9.60 1.59
CA CYS A 243 -10.78 -8.43 0.84
C CYS A 243 -10.59 -7.20 1.72
N PHE A 244 -9.78 -6.27 1.23
CA PHE A 244 -9.62 -4.95 1.82
C PHE A 244 -9.27 -3.93 0.74
N ASN A 245 -9.37 -2.64 1.08
CA ASN A 245 -8.90 -1.56 0.23
C ASN A 245 -7.73 -0.84 0.93
N ASP A 246 -6.57 -0.75 0.27
CA ASP A 246 -5.37 -0.17 0.90
C ASP A 246 -5.50 1.34 1.10
N ASP A 247 -6.13 2.05 0.16
CA ASP A 247 -6.35 3.50 0.23
C ASP A 247 -7.24 3.92 1.42
N ILE A 248 -8.21 3.08 1.78
CA ILE A 248 -9.10 3.28 2.93
C ILE A 248 -8.48 2.68 4.20
N GLN A 249 -8.28 1.36 4.23
CA GLN A 249 -7.97 0.62 5.46
C GLN A 249 -6.45 0.56 5.73
N GLY A 250 -5.62 0.43 4.70
CA GLY A 250 -4.17 0.50 4.84
C GLY A 250 -3.70 1.88 5.30
N THR A 251 -4.22 2.93 4.68
CA THR A 251 -3.98 4.33 5.08
C THR A 251 -4.48 4.61 6.49
N ALA A 252 -5.66 4.09 6.87
CA ALA A 252 -6.16 4.16 8.24
C ALA A 252 -5.19 3.53 9.24
N CYS A 253 -4.71 2.32 8.94
CA CYS A 253 -3.79 1.57 9.77
C CYS A 253 -2.47 2.30 9.99
N ILE A 254 -1.81 2.76 8.92
CA ILE A 254 -0.50 3.43 9.05
C ILE A 254 -0.63 4.79 9.73
N CYS A 255 -1.73 5.52 9.48
CA CYS A 255 -1.97 6.79 10.14
C CYS A 255 -2.24 6.61 11.63
N LEU A 256 -3.09 5.66 12.02
CA LEU A 256 -3.35 5.36 13.43
C LEU A 256 -2.05 4.93 14.13
N ALA A 257 -1.23 4.07 13.51
CA ALA A 257 0.06 3.69 14.05
C ALA A 257 0.96 4.91 14.33
N GLY A 258 1.02 5.86 13.38
CA GLY A 258 1.80 7.09 13.52
C GLY A 258 1.26 8.01 14.62
N VAL A 259 -0.06 8.14 14.73
CA VAL A 259 -0.72 8.90 15.81
C VAL A 259 -0.40 8.27 17.16
N LEU A 260 -0.59 6.96 17.33
CA LEU A 260 -0.30 6.27 18.58
C LEU A 260 1.18 6.40 18.98
N ALA A 261 2.11 6.24 18.03
CA ALA A 261 3.54 6.46 18.28
C ALA A 261 3.86 7.90 18.69
N ALA A 262 3.28 8.89 18.01
CA ALA A 262 3.43 10.31 18.36
C ALA A 262 2.90 10.59 19.77
N LEU A 263 1.73 10.05 20.11
CA LEU A 263 1.10 10.26 21.42
C LEU A 263 1.91 9.69 22.59
N ARG A 264 2.67 8.60 22.36
CA ARG A 264 3.64 8.08 23.34
C ARG A 264 4.71 9.12 23.69
N ALA A 265 5.28 9.83 22.71
CA ALA A 265 6.25 10.90 22.97
C ALA A 265 5.60 12.19 23.50
N ALA A 266 4.34 12.45 23.14
CA ALA A 266 3.59 13.56 23.71
C ALA A 266 3.13 13.32 25.16
N GLY A 267 3.22 12.07 25.66
CA GLY A 267 2.75 11.67 26.99
C GLY A 267 1.23 11.78 27.15
N LYS A 268 0.47 11.59 26.08
CA LYS A 268 -1.00 11.74 26.06
C LYS A 268 -1.68 10.49 25.52
N GLY A 269 -2.93 10.25 25.92
CA GLY A 269 -3.76 9.16 25.40
C GLY A 269 -4.65 9.60 24.22
N ILE A 270 -5.04 8.66 23.35
CA ILE A 270 -5.87 8.95 22.16
C ILE A 270 -7.26 9.49 22.53
N GLU A 271 -7.80 9.09 23.68
CA GLU A 271 -9.07 9.54 24.26
C GLU A 271 -9.08 11.02 24.65
N GLN A 272 -7.92 11.68 24.71
CA GLN A 272 -7.81 13.11 25.03
C GLN A 272 -7.70 13.98 23.77
N GLN A 273 -7.65 13.36 22.59
CA GLN A 273 -7.30 14.07 21.37
C GLN A 273 -8.53 14.63 20.65
N ARG A 274 -8.33 15.76 19.99
CA ARG A 274 -9.24 16.30 18.98
C ARG A 274 -8.47 16.36 17.67
N ILE A 275 -8.96 15.63 16.69
CA ILE A 275 -8.22 15.33 15.46
C ILE A 275 -8.92 16.05 14.32
N LEU A 276 -8.19 16.96 13.67
CA LEU A 276 -8.69 17.72 12.54
C LEU A 276 -8.09 17.17 11.24
N PHE A 277 -8.95 16.78 10.32
CA PHE A 277 -8.59 16.29 9.00
C PHE A 277 -8.83 17.38 7.96
N TYR A 278 -7.84 17.63 7.11
CA TYR A 278 -7.99 18.43 5.90
C TYR A 278 -8.08 17.49 4.69
N GLY A 279 -9.30 17.31 4.19
CA GLY A 279 -9.67 16.24 3.26
C GLY A 279 -10.66 15.27 3.92
N ALA A 280 -11.78 15.01 3.23
CA ALA A 280 -12.90 14.21 3.73
C ALA A 280 -13.33 13.14 2.72
N GLY A 281 -12.36 12.53 2.02
CA GLY A 281 -12.57 11.38 1.13
C GLY A 281 -12.21 10.05 1.81
N GLU A 282 -11.96 9.02 1.00
CA GLU A 282 -11.61 7.64 1.43
C GLU A 282 -10.65 7.57 2.62
N ALA A 283 -9.42 8.06 2.43
CA ALA A 283 -8.38 8.03 3.45
C ALA A 283 -8.84 8.70 4.75
N GLY A 284 -9.37 9.92 4.67
CA GLY A 284 -9.78 10.70 5.85
C GLY A 284 -10.83 9.97 6.68
N THR A 285 -11.96 9.60 6.08
CA THR A 285 -13.05 8.95 6.83
C THR A 285 -12.68 7.53 7.26
N GLY A 286 -11.84 6.83 6.49
CA GLY A 286 -11.28 5.53 6.90
C GLY A 286 -10.42 5.65 8.16
N ILE A 287 -9.52 6.63 8.23
CA ILE A 287 -8.71 6.90 9.42
C ILE A 287 -9.61 7.26 10.61
N GLY A 288 -10.57 8.16 10.41
CA GLY A 288 -11.50 8.58 11.47
C GLY A 288 -12.33 7.42 12.03
N GLU A 289 -12.75 6.49 11.17
CA GLU A 289 -13.49 5.31 11.60
C GLU A 289 -12.60 4.36 12.41
N LEU A 290 -11.36 4.10 11.98
CA LEU A 290 -10.43 3.26 12.72
C LEU A 290 -10.04 3.84 14.09
N ILE A 291 -9.92 5.17 14.19
CA ILE A 291 -9.75 5.85 15.47
C ILE A 291 -10.96 5.63 16.37
N ALA A 292 -12.17 5.68 15.82
CA ALA A 292 -13.38 5.41 16.58
C ALA A 292 -13.45 3.93 17.05
N ILE A 293 -12.97 2.96 16.24
CA ILE A 293 -12.77 1.56 16.67
C ILE A 293 -11.81 1.49 17.86
N CYS A 294 -10.65 2.13 17.74
CA CYS A 294 -9.64 2.14 18.81
C CYS A 294 -10.23 2.68 20.13
N LEU A 295 -10.96 3.80 20.07
CA LEU A 295 -11.61 4.37 21.25
C LEU A 295 -12.68 3.45 21.85
N GLU A 296 -13.43 2.75 21.01
CA GLU A 296 -14.43 1.77 21.46
C GLU A 296 -13.78 0.58 22.18
N HIS A 297 -12.73 0.00 21.61
CA HIS A 297 -12.06 -1.18 22.16
C HIS A 297 -11.28 -0.89 23.44
N HIS A 298 -10.61 0.27 23.53
CA HIS A 298 -9.67 0.54 24.62
C HIS A 298 -10.20 1.49 25.69
N HIS A 299 -11.25 2.25 25.39
CA HIS A 299 -11.79 3.27 26.30
C HIS A 299 -13.30 3.10 26.59
N GLY A 300 -13.93 2.02 26.11
CA GLY A 300 -15.33 1.70 26.41
C GLY A 300 -16.33 2.71 25.86
N MET A 301 -15.91 3.55 24.90
CA MET A 301 -16.77 4.51 24.22
C MET A 301 -17.66 3.79 23.21
N SER A 302 -18.86 4.28 22.97
CA SER A 302 -19.61 3.87 21.78
C SER A 302 -18.90 4.35 20.51
N ARG A 303 -19.16 3.69 19.39
CA ARG A 303 -18.68 4.15 18.08
C ARG A 303 -18.99 5.62 17.78
N GLU A 304 -20.18 6.09 18.16
CA GLU A 304 -20.58 7.49 17.95
C GLU A 304 -19.73 8.45 18.80
N GLU A 305 -19.49 8.11 20.07
CA GLU A 305 -18.60 8.90 20.94
C GLU A 305 -17.18 8.94 20.39
N GLY A 306 -16.65 7.81 19.92
CA GLY A 306 -15.34 7.75 19.26
C GLY A 306 -15.25 8.68 18.05
N ARG A 307 -16.29 8.73 17.21
CA ARG A 307 -16.35 9.64 16.04
C ARG A 307 -16.32 11.12 16.43
N ARG A 308 -16.76 11.51 17.62
CA ARG A 308 -16.72 12.91 18.11
C ARG A 308 -15.31 13.43 18.40
N HIS A 309 -14.29 12.57 18.32
CA HIS A 309 -12.88 12.98 18.35
C HIS A 309 -12.36 13.44 16.99
N CYS A 310 -13.05 13.11 15.89
CA CYS A 310 -12.59 13.35 14.53
C CYS A 310 -13.46 14.41 13.82
N TYR A 311 -12.81 15.46 13.30
CA TYR A 311 -13.43 16.59 12.60
C TYR A 311 -12.83 16.73 11.20
N PHE A 312 -13.65 17.05 10.20
CA PHE A 312 -13.21 17.04 8.81
C PHE A 312 -13.46 18.38 8.12
N MET A 313 -12.52 18.83 7.32
CA MET A 313 -12.71 19.91 6.35
C MET A 313 -12.73 19.35 4.93
N ASP A 314 -13.70 19.79 4.13
CA ASP A 314 -13.74 19.55 2.69
C ASP A 314 -13.66 20.85 1.91
N SER A 315 -13.77 20.76 0.58
CA SER A 315 -13.73 21.93 -0.34
C SER A 315 -14.72 23.05 -0.01
N LYS A 316 -15.75 22.79 0.82
CA LYS A 316 -16.79 23.75 1.21
C LYS A 316 -16.69 24.18 2.68
N GLY A 317 -15.62 23.81 3.37
CA GLY A 317 -15.37 24.13 4.79
C GLY A 317 -15.55 22.94 5.73
N LEU A 318 -15.76 23.22 7.02
CA LEU A 318 -15.95 22.21 8.04
C LEU A 318 -17.21 21.38 7.80
N VAL A 319 -17.07 20.05 7.89
CA VAL A 319 -18.16 19.09 7.91
C VAL A 319 -18.84 19.16 9.28
N CYS A 320 -20.04 19.73 9.32
CA CYS A 320 -20.81 19.90 10.54
C CYS A 320 -22.30 19.66 10.31
N ALA A 321 -23.07 19.44 11.40
CA ALA A 321 -24.48 19.06 11.37
C ALA A 321 -25.39 20.05 10.61
N SER A 322 -24.97 21.32 10.49
CA SER A 322 -25.72 22.34 9.75
C SER A 322 -25.60 22.23 8.22
N ARG A 323 -24.66 21.43 7.70
CA ARG A 323 -24.45 21.20 6.27
C ARG A 323 -25.42 20.13 5.75
N THR A 324 -26.20 20.47 4.71
CA THR A 324 -27.20 19.57 4.11
C THR A 324 -26.71 18.83 2.86
N ASP A 325 -25.56 19.21 2.31
CA ASP A 325 -25.00 18.74 1.05
C ASP A 325 -23.92 17.66 1.23
N LEU A 326 -23.99 16.92 2.33
CA LEU A 326 -22.99 15.91 2.71
C LEU A 326 -23.25 14.56 2.04
N GLN A 327 -22.20 14.03 1.41
CA GLN A 327 -22.10 12.65 0.95
C GLN A 327 -22.22 11.67 2.13
N HIS A 328 -22.71 10.45 1.86
CA HIS A 328 -23.01 9.45 2.91
C HIS A 328 -21.86 9.23 3.89
N HIS A 329 -20.64 9.02 3.41
CA HIS A 329 -19.45 8.74 4.24
C HIS A 329 -19.06 9.90 5.18
N LYS A 330 -19.48 11.14 4.89
CA LYS A 330 -19.18 12.32 5.73
C LYS A 330 -20.17 12.49 6.88
N ARG A 331 -21.40 11.99 6.72
CA ARG A 331 -22.50 12.21 7.67
C ARG A 331 -22.20 11.73 9.10
N PRO A 332 -21.54 10.58 9.32
CA PRO A 332 -21.18 10.14 10.67
C PRO A 332 -20.26 11.09 11.44
N PHE A 333 -19.59 12.01 10.75
CA PHE A 333 -18.65 12.98 11.32
C PHE A 333 -19.20 14.43 11.30
N ALA A 334 -20.46 14.61 10.91
CA ALA A 334 -21.11 15.91 10.87
C ALA A 334 -21.59 16.34 12.26
N HIS A 335 -20.66 16.75 13.11
CA HIS A 335 -20.94 17.09 14.51
C HIS A 335 -21.64 18.45 14.66
N ASN A 336 -22.30 18.67 15.80
CA ASN A 336 -22.93 19.95 16.14
C ASN A 336 -21.88 20.98 16.60
N VAL A 337 -21.15 21.53 15.63
CA VAL A 337 -20.11 22.56 15.84
C VAL A 337 -20.33 23.74 14.88
N PRO A 338 -19.85 24.95 15.22
CA PRO A 338 -19.97 26.12 14.35
C PRO A 338 -19.35 25.86 12.96
N PRO A 339 -20.00 26.28 11.87
CA PRO A 339 -19.41 26.17 10.54
C PRO A 339 -18.14 27.04 10.47
N CYS A 340 -17.06 26.46 9.95
CA CYS A 340 -15.79 27.16 9.70
C CYS A 340 -15.48 27.07 8.20
N ARG A 341 -15.06 28.17 7.60
CA ARG A 341 -14.69 28.25 6.17
C ARG A 341 -13.23 27.92 5.94
N THR A 342 -12.36 28.30 6.87
CA THR A 342 -10.91 28.13 6.75
C THR A 342 -10.36 27.17 7.78
N LEU A 343 -9.15 26.68 7.53
CA LEU A 343 -8.46 25.76 8.44
C LEU A 343 -8.08 26.48 9.74
N GLU A 344 -7.69 27.75 9.67
CA GLU A 344 -7.40 28.57 10.84
C GLU A 344 -8.63 28.79 11.73
N GLU A 345 -9.80 29.07 11.14
CA GLU A 345 -11.06 29.19 11.88
C GLU A 345 -11.39 27.88 12.61
N ALA A 346 -11.25 26.74 11.91
CA ALA A 346 -11.48 25.42 12.50
C ALA A 346 -10.47 25.12 13.63
N ILE A 347 -9.20 25.46 13.47
CA ILE A 347 -8.17 25.27 14.51
C ILE A 347 -8.49 26.12 15.74
N GLN A 348 -8.91 27.37 15.57
CA GLN A 348 -9.31 28.24 16.68
C GLN A 348 -10.54 27.72 17.41
N ALA A 349 -11.57 27.29 16.66
CA ALA A 349 -12.83 26.82 17.22
C ALA A 349 -12.71 25.46 17.92
N LEU A 350 -12.02 24.51 17.29
CA LEU A 350 -11.94 23.11 17.75
C LEU A 350 -10.72 22.85 18.65
N ARG A 351 -9.71 23.72 18.59
CA ARG A 351 -8.43 23.57 19.29
C ARG A 351 -7.84 22.14 19.14
N PRO A 352 -7.62 21.65 17.92
CA PRO A 352 -7.16 20.29 17.70
C PRO A 352 -5.74 20.07 18.22
N THR A 353 -5.45 18.83 18.57
CA THR A 353 -4.13 18.37 19.03
C THR A 353 -3.36 17.64 17.94
N VAL A 354 -4.09 17.10 16.97
CA VAL A 354 -3.58 16.38 15.81
C VAL A 354 -4.17 17.00 14.54
N LEU A 355 -3.33 17.25 13.53
CA LEU A 355 -3.73 17.76 12.22
C LEU A 355 -3.26 16.78 11.12
N ILE A 356 -4.21 16.22 10.36
CA ILE A 356 -3.94 15.22 9.32
C ILE A 356 -4.39 15.77 7.96
N GLY A 357 -3.49 15.73 6.97
CA GLY A 357 -3.74 16.19 5.61
C GLY A 357 -3.88 15.02 4.65
N VAL A 358 -5.03 14.92 3.98
CA VAL A 358 -5.37 13.89 2.99
C VAL A 358 -6.15 14.51 1.82
N SER A 359 -5.77 15.73 1.46
CA SER A 359 -6.52 16.62 0.54
C SER A 359 -5.95 16.69 -0.87
N THR A 360 -4.68 16.34 -1.05
CA THR A 360 -3.85 16.62 -2.23
C THR A 360 -3.65 18.11 -2.55
N MET A 361 -3.96 19.00 -1.59
CA MET A 361 -3.77 20.44 -1.71
C MET A 361 -2.41 20.85 -1.16
N ALA A 362 -1.46 21.04 -2.08
CA ALA A 362 -0.11 21.46 -1.73
C ALA A 362 -0.11 22.80 -0.97
N GLY A 363 0.65 22.88 0.12
CA GLY A 363 0.79 24.09 0.93
C GLY A 363 -0.44 24.47 1.77
N ALA A 364 -1.44 23.58 1.88
CA ALA A 364 -2.62 23.83 2.71
C ALA A 364 -2.28 24.02 4.20
N PHE A 365 -1.20 23.39 4.69
CA PHE A 365 -0.67 23.62 6.03
C PHE A 365 0.33 24.77 5.98
N SER A 366 -0.19 25.96 5.75
CA SER A 366 0.59 27.20 5.69
C SER A 366 1.33 27.47 7.01
N ARG A 367 2.30 28.39 6.98
CA ARG A 367 3.01 28.82 8.19
C ARG A 367 2.08 29.29 9.31
N SER A 368 0.99 30.01 8.99
CA SER A 368 0.00 30.45 9.99
C SER A 368 -0.74 29.28 10.62
N VAL A 369 -1.15 28.29 9.82
CA VAL A 369 -1.79 27.04 10.29
C VAL A 369 -0.86 26.28 11.23
N LEU A 370 0.40 26.08 10.82
CA LEU A 370 1.40 25.36 11.61
C LEU A 370 1.71 26.08 12.93
N GLN A 371 1.83 27.41 12.90
CA GLN A 371 2.02 28.22 14.10
C GLN A 371 0.80 28.18 15.03
N ALA A 372 -0.42 28.18 14.48
CA ALA A 372 -1.64 28.03 15.27
C ALA A 372 -1.68 26.68 16.00
N MET A 373 -1.32 25.58 15.31
CA MET A 373 -1.17 24.27 15.95
C MET A 373 -0.11 24.28 17.06
N ALA A 374 1.04 24.91 16.81
CA ALA A 374 2.16 24.98 17.75
C ALA A 374 1.90 25.90 18.95
N ALA A 375 1.00 26.88 18.82
CA ALA A 375 0.57 27.75 19.92
C ALA A 375 -0.41 27.03 20.87
N LEU A 376 -1.21 26.10 20.35
CA LEU A 376 -2.17 25.33 21.14
C LEU A 376 -1.56 24.09 21.81
N ASN A 377 -0.47 23.57 21.24
CA ASN A 377 0.10 22.28 21.61
C ASN A 377 1.61 22.40 21.86
N GLU A 378 2.08 21.86 22.99
CA GLU A 378 3.51 21.75 23.28
C GLU A 378 4.24 20.82 22.30
N ARG A 379 3.60 19.72 21.91
CA ARG A 379 4.08 18.77 20.90
C ARG A 379 2.97 18.58 19.85
N PRO A 380 2.85 19.47 18.84
CA PRO A 380 1.81 19.34 17.83
C PRO A 380 2.08 18.11 16.96
N VAL A 381 1.05 17.27 16.73
CA VAL A 381 1.13 16.15 15.79
C VAL A 381 0.61 16.62 14.43
N ILE A 382 1.45 16.56 13.40
CA ILE A 382 1.13 17.06 12.06
C ILE A 382 1.49 16.00 11.03
N MET A 383 0.50 15.56 10.24
CA MET A 383 0.66 14.45 9.30
C MET A 383 0.18 14.84 7.89
N PRO A 384 1.04 15.42 7.03
CA PRO A 384 0.69 15.72 5.64
C PRO A 384 0.85 14.46 4.75
N LEU A 385 -0.22 13.69 4.60
CA LEU A 385 -0.19 12.35 4.01
C LEU A 385 -0.38 12.32 2.50
N SER A 386 -0.67 13.46 1.87
CA SER A 386 -0.91 13.51 0.42
C SER A 386 0.34 13.17 -0.40
N ASN A 387 0.13 12.35 -1.44
CA ASN A 387 1.17 11.89 -2.39
C ASN A 387 0.89 12.40 -3.81
N PRO A 388 1.93 12.59 -4.65
CA PRO A 388 3.36 12.57 -4.32
C PRO A 388 3.81 13.83 -3.55
N THR A 389 5.12 14.05 -3.33
CA THR A 389 5.67 15.18 -2.58
C THR A 389 5.12 16.54 -3.03
N SER A 390 4.88 16.72 -4.34
CA SER A 390 4.29 17.94 -4.91
C SER A 390 2.83 18.22 -4.51
N LYS A 391 2.18 17.27 -3.83
CA LYS A 391 0.81 17.35 -3.31
C LYS A 391 0.75 17.38 -1.78
N SER A 392 1.88 17.30 -1.09
CA SER A 392 1.96 17.30 0.37
C SER A 392 1.48 18.65 0.94
N GLU A 393 0.68 18.62 2.01
CA GLU A 393 0.08 19.82 2.61
C GLU A 393 1.13 20.78 3.20
N CYS A 394 2.27 20.27 3.65
CA CYS A 394 3.48 21.04 3.95
C CYS A 394 4.72 20.14 3.86
N THR A 395 5.88 20.77 3.75
CA THR A 395 7.17 20.09 3.85
C THR A 395 7.56 19.86 5.31
N PHE A 396 8.47 18.89 5.53
CA PHE A 396 9.06 18.68 6.86
C PHE A 396 9.77 19.93 7.39
N GLN A 397 10.46 20.67 6.51
CA GLN A 397 11.16 21.89 6.88
C GLN A 397 10.22 22.98 7.39
N GLU A 398 9.13 23.25 6.65
CA GLU A 398 8.12 24.23 7.06
C GLU A 398 7.51 23.87 8.43
N ALA A 399 7.20 22.60 8.66
CA ALA A 399 6.66 22.12 9.93
C ALA A 399 7.65 22.31 11.09
N VAL A 400 8.92 21.91 10.92
CA VAL A 400 9.96 22.06 11.95
C VAL A 400 10.20 23.54 12.28
N GLU A 401 10.36 24.40 11.27
CA GLU A 401 10.62 25.82 11.46
C GLU A 401 9.43 26.54 12.12
N ALA A 402 8.21 26.28 11.68
CA ALA A 402 7.01 26.93 12.21
C ALA A 402 6.68 26.51 13.65
N THR A 403 7.13 25.33 14.07
CA THR A 403 6.87 24.77 15.41
C THR A 403 8.05 24.89 16.37
N GLY A 404 9.21 25.39 15.89
CA GLY A 404 10.45 25.46 16.67
C GLY A 404 11.00 24.08 17.03
N GLY A 405 10.88 23.11 16.12
CA GLY A 405 11.41 21.75 16.30
C GLY A 405 10.61 20.84 17.22
N ARG A 406 9.42 21.27 17.69
CA ARG A 406 8.58 20.51 18.62
C ARG A 406 7.60 19.54 17.95
N VAL A 407 7.41 19.68 16.63
CA VAL A 407 6.47 18.88 15.86
C VAL A 407 6.79 17.39 15.91
N LEU A 408 5.75 16.57 16.04
CA LEU A 408 5.78 15.15 15.75
C LEU A 408 5.21 14.96 14.34
N PHE A 409 6.06 14.58 13.39
CA PHE A 409 5.77 14.68 11.97
C PHE A 409 5.83 13.32 11.27
N ALA A 410 4.81 13.02 10.47
CA ALA A 410 4.83 11.90 9.53
C ALA A 410 4.14 12.28 8.21
N SER A 411 4.83 12.15 7.08
CA SER A 411 4.30 12.46 5.75
C SER A 411 4.02 11.21 4.93
N GLY A 412 3.19 11.32 3.89
CA GLY A 412 2.98 10.22 2.94
C GLY A 412 4.20 10.00 2.03
N SER A 413 4.81 11.10 1.60
CA SER A 413 6.00 11.13 0.73
C SER A 413 7.28 11.37 1.53
N PRO A 414 8.45 10.91 1.03
CA PRO A 414 9.71 11.08 1.73
C PRO A 414 10.19 12.54 1.70
N PHE A 415 10.86 12.96 2.78
CA PHE A 415 11.56 14.24 2.90
C PHE A 415 12.98 14.01 3.44
N PRO A 416 13.94 14.91 3.15
CA PRO A 416 15.28 14.79 3.72
C PRO A 416 15.28 15.10 5.22
N PRO A 417 16.25 14.54 5.99
CA PRO A 417 16.53 14.97 7.36
C PRO A 417 16.89 16.46 7.45
N LEU A 418 16.68 17.06 8.61
CA LEU A 418 16.90 18.50 8.85
C LEU A 418 17.67 18.74 10.15
N GLN A 419 18.72 19.57 10.07
CA GLN A 419 19.44 20.06 11.24
C GLN A 419 18.66 21.24 11.86
N HIS A 420 18.25 21.12 13.12
CA HIS A 420 17.53 22.16 13.86
C HIS A 420 17.94 22.18 15.34
N GLY A 421 18.23 23.36 15.90
CA GLY A 421 18.57 23.49 17.31
C GLY A 421 19.77 22.65 17.78
N GLY A 422 20.77 22.44 16.89
CA GLY A 422 21.94 21.61 17.18
C GLY A 422 21.70 20.09 17.10
N ARG A 423 20.50 19.65 16.73
CA ARG A 423 20.13 18.23 16.57
C ARG A 423 19.75 17.93 15.11
N MET A 424 20.00 16.71 14.66
CA MET A 424 19.45 16.19 13.41
C MET A 424 18.07 15.60 13.69
N LEU A 425 17.05 16.02 12.94
CA LEU A 425 15.68 15.52 13.00
C LEU A 425 15.37 14.75 11.73
N TYR A 426 14.62 13.65 11.88
CA TYR A 426 14.28 12.77 10.77
C TYR A 426 12.76 12.76 10.55
N PRO A 427 12.28 12.95 9.31
CA PRO A 427 10.84 12.82 9.02
C PRO A 427 10.45 11.35 8.99
N ALA A 428 9.36 10.99 9.66
CA ALA A 428 8.73 9.70 9.46
C ALA A 428 7.93 9.68 8.15
N GLN A 429 7.89 8.52 7.49
CA GLN A 429 7.04 8.29 6.32
C GLN A 429 5.94 7.29 6.66
N ALA A 430 4.69 7.73 6.61
CA ALA A 430 3.50 6.89 6.78
C ALA A 430 3.21 6.13 5.49
N ASN A 431 4.07 5.14 5.19
CA ASN A 431 3.97 4.33 3.98
C ASN A 431 3.15 3.06 4.23
N ASN A 432 2.10 2.82 3.44
CA ASN A 432 1.26 1.63 3.56
C ASN A 432 2.05 0.31 3.40
N ALA A 433 3.25 0.35 2.78
CA ALA A 433 4.16 -0.80 2.68
C ALA A 433 4.55 -1.42 4.03
N TYR A 434 4.41 -0.70 5.15
CA TYR A 434 4.58 -1.30 6.47
C TYR A 434 3.47 -2.30 6.82
N VAL A 435 2.25 -2.10 6.31
CA VAL A 435 1.04 -2.75 6.84
C VAL A 435 0.43 -3.77 5.88
N PHE A 436 0.08 -3.38 4.65
CA PHE A 436 -0.67 -4.25 3.75
C PHE A 436 0.08 -5.54 3.37
N PRO A 437 1.42 -5.54 3.18
CA PRO A 437 2.14 -6.77 2.87
C PRO A 437 2.00 -7.79 4.00
N ALA A 438 2.17 -7.34 5.24
CA ALA A 438 2.13 -8.19 6.42
C ALA A 438 0.70 -8.68 6.73
N ILE A 439 -0.30 -7.80 6.64
CA ILE A 439 -1.71 -8.20 6.80
C ILE A 439 -2.10 -9.23 5.75
N GLY A 440 -1.74 -8.99 4.49
CA GLY A 440 -2.11 -9.91 3.43
C GLY A 440 -1.38 -11.24 3.50
N HIS A 441 -0.09 -11.26 3.85
CA HIS A 441 0.61 -12.53 4.04
C HIS A 441 0.06 -13.30 5.25
N ALA A 442 -0.27 -12.64 6.37
CA ALA A 442 -0.95 -13.28 7.49
C ALA A 442 -2.31 -13.88 7.08
N ALA A 443 -3.07 -13.19 6.23
CA ALA A 443 -4.32 -13.70 5.67
C ALA A 443 -4.10 -14.95 4.81
N VAL A 444 -3.04 -14.98 3.99
CA VAL A 444 -2.64 -16.16 3.20
C VAL A 444 -2.27 -17.33 4.10
N LEU A 445 -1.39 -17.11 5.09
CA LEU A 445 -0.92 -18.15 6.00
C LEU A 445 -2.08 -18.76 6.80
N THR A 446 -3.04 -17.95 7.23
CA THR A 446 -4.18 -18.41 8.03
C THR A 446 -5.39 -18.86 7.21
N GLN A 447 -5.33 -18.79 5.87
CA GLN A 447 -6.48 -19.00 4.98
C GLN A 447 -7.72 -18.18 5.40
N CYS A 448 -7.46 -16.92 5.75
CA CYS A 448 -8.46 -16.01 6.30
C CYS A 448 -9.68 -15.89 5.37
N LYS A 449 -10.87 -15.84 5.98
CA LYS A 449 -12.16 -15.79 5.26
C LYS A 449 -12.67 -14.36 5.06
N GLN A 450 -12.24 -13.44 5.93
CA GLN A 450 -12.69 -12.05 5.96
C GLN A 450 -11.65 -11.18 6.68
N ILE A 451 -11.34 -10.01 6.11
CA ILE A 451 -10.52 -8.99 6.78
C ILE A 451 -11.46 -8.00 7.47
N SER A 452 -11.50 -8.03 8.81
CA SER A 452 -12.26 -7.04 9.61
C SER A 452 -11.42 -5.79 9.87
N ASP A 453 -12.08 -4.69 10.29
CA ASP A 453 -11.35 -3.46 10.63
C ASP A 453 -10.46 -3.66 11.89
N ASP A 454 -10.80 -4.59 12.78
CA ASP A 454 -9.99 -4.96 13.95
C ASP A 454 -8.62 -5.54 13.56
N VAL A 455 -8.51 -6.17 12.38
CA VAL A 455 -7.21 -6.63 11.85
C VAL A 455 -6.27 -5.44 11.66
N PHE A 456 -6.79 -4.32 11.16
CA PHE A 456 -6.02 -3.10 10.96
C PHE A 456 -5.74 -2.40 12.29
N LEU A 457 -6.64 -2.46 13.26
CA LEU A 457 -6.37 -1.97 14.62
C LEU A 457 -5.18 -2.70 15.25
N VAL A 458 -5.21 -4.04 15.25
CA VAL A 458 -4.11 -4.87 15.80
C VAL A 458 -2.78 -4.59 15.10
N ALA A 459 -2.80 -4.42 13.78
CA ALA A 459 -1.61 -4.06 13.01
C ALA A 459 -1.09 -2.65 13.37
N ALA A 460 -1.98 -1.66 13.51
CA ALA A 460 -1.62 -0.30 13.85
C ALA A 460 -0.98 -0.21 15.25
N GLU A 461 -1.59 -0.84 16.24
CA GLU A 461 -1.06 -0.89 17.61
C GLU A 461 0.29 -1.60 17.67
N THR A 462 0.38 -2.76 17.01
CA THR A 462 1.62 -3.53 16.94
C THR A 462 2.75 -2.70 16.33
N LEU A 463 2.49 -1.94 15.26
CA LEU A 463 3.49 -1.09 14.62
C LEU A 463 3.89 0.10 15.50
N ALA A 464 2.92 0.73 16.17
CA ALA A 464 3.15 1.89 17.04
C ALA A 464 4.08 1.59 18.23
N GLU A 465 4.14 0.32 18.66
CA GLU A 465 5.00 -0.14 19.75
C GLU A 465 6.44 -0.43 19.32
N MET A 466 6.71 -0.56 18.01
CA MET A 466 8.02 -1.02 17.53
C MET A 466 9.13 0.03 17.60
N SER A 467 8.79 1.32 17.56
CA SER A 467 9.76 2.40 17.78
C SER A 467 9.93 2.67 19.27
N SER A 468 11.17 2.80 19.72
CA SER A 468 11.49 3.22 21.08
C SER A 468 11.24 4.72 21.27
N LEU A 469 11.03 5.17 22.52
CA LEU A 469 10.86 6.60 22.81
C LEU A 469 12.05 7.45 22.32
N PRO A 470 13.33 7.04 22.49
CA PRO A 470 14.46 7.78 21.93
C PRO A 470 14.44 7.92 20.41
N GLU A 471 13.96 6.91 19.68
CA GLU A 471 13.81 6.97 18.21
C GLU A 471 12.69 7.93 17.82
N ILE A 472 11.55 7.87 18.51
CA ILE A 472 10.41 8.79 18.31
C ILE A 472 10.84 10.24 18.58
N GLU A 473 11.66 10.48 19.61
CA GLU A 473 12.21 11.81 19.93
C GLU A 473 13.25 12.32 18.91
N GLN A 474 13.76 11.46 18.04
CA GLN A 474 14.55 11.84 16.86
C GLN A 474 13.69 12.03 15.61
N GLY A 475 12.40 11.66 15.67
CA GLY A 475 11.41 11.78 14.61
C GLY A 475 11.02 10.47 13.92
N PHE A 476 11.56 9.32 14.36
CA PHE A 476 11.21 8.00 13.81
C PHE A 476 9.91 7.45 14.44
N LEU A 477 8.77 7.96 14.00
CA LEU A 477 7.45 7.45 14.42
C LEU A 477 7.19 5.99 14.01
N PHE A 478 7.94 5.50 13.01
CA PHE A 478 7.93 4.12 12.55
C PHE A 478 9.35 3.55 12.57
N PRO A 479 9.53 2.22 12.69
CA PRO A 479 10.85 1.60 12.57
C PRO A 479 11.50 1.91 11.22
N ARG A 480 12.84 1.93 11.17
CA ARG A 480 13.56 2.18 9.91
C ARG A 480 13.18 1.15 8.83
N PHE A 481 12.96 1.63 7.61
CA PHE A 481 12.50 0.78 6.50
C PHE A 481 13.51 -0.32 6.13
N ALA A 482 14.81 -0.13 6.36
CA ALA A 482 15.82 -1.18 6.22
C ALA A 482 15.50 -2.47 7.03
N GLY A 483 14.75 -2.34 8.13
CA GLY A 483 14.27 -3.46 8.95
C GLY A 483 12.90 -4.01 8.55
N ILE A 484 12.37 -3.67 7.37
CA ILE A 484 10.97 -3.95 6.99
C ILE A 484 10.58 -5.42 7.14
N LYS A 485 11.46 -6.37 6.80
CA LYS A 485 11.19 -7.81 6.93
C LYS A 485 10.93 -8.21 8.39
N THR A 486 11.74 -7.71 9.31
CA THR A 486 11.57 -7.97 10.75
C THR A 486 10.28 -7.33 11.27
N VAL A 487 9.94 -6.12 10.80
CA VAL A 487 8.66 -5.47 11.11
C VAL A 487 7.50 -6.33 10.59
N SER A 488 7.57 -6.79 9.34
CA SER A 488 6.53 -7.63 8.74
C SER A 488 6.36 -8.97 9.45
N VAL A 489 7.44 -9.63 9.90
CA VAL A 489 7.32 -10.87 10.72
C VAL A 489 6.53 -10.61 12.00
N LYS A 490 6.86 -9.53 12.72
CA LYS A 490 6.15 -9.17 13.95
C LYS A 490 4.69 -8.83 13.67
N LEU A 491 4.39 -8.06 12.62
CA LEU A 491 3.02 -7.71 12.23
C LEU A 491 2.22 -8.94 11.81
N MET A 492 2.81 -9.78 10.94
CA MET A 492 2.21 -11.05 10.51
C MET A 492 1.83 -11.91 11.71
N ALA A 493 2.73 -12.01 12.70
CA ALA A 493 2.47 -12.81 13.87
C ALA A 493 1.33 -12.25 14.76
N ALA A 494 1.21 -10.93 14.85
CA ALA A 494 0.08 -10.28 15.54
C ALA A 494 -1.24 -10.61 14.88
N VAL A 495 -1.26 -10.37 13.58
CA VAL A 495 -2.47 -10.42 12.76
C VAL A 495 -2.92 -11.87 12.60
N ALA A 496 -2.00 -12.81 12.39
CA ALA A 496 -2.33 -14.22 12.29
C ALA A 496 -2.89 -14.79 13.60
N ASP A 497 -2.28 -14.45 14.75
CA ASP A 497 -2.80 -14.84 16.06
C ASP A 497 -4.21 -14.28 16.30
N PHE A 498 -4.43 -13.00 15.97
CA PHE A 498 -5.76 -12.38 16.05
C PHE A 498 -6.77 -13.06 15.13
N MET A 499 -6.43 -13.27 13.85
CA MET A 499 -7.31 -13.90 12.87
C MET A 499 -7.78 -15.28 13.34
N VAL A 500 -6.88 -16.09 13.91
CA VAL A 500 -7.23 -17.41 14.44
C VAL A 500 -8.09 -17.30 15.70
N ARG A 501 -7.72 -16.47 16.68
CA ARG A 501 -8.50 -16.31 17.92
C ARG A 501 -9.90 -15.76 17.67
N SER A 502 -10.05 -14.90 16.68
CA SER A 502 -11.32 -14.31 16.25
C SER A 502 -12.08 -15.16 15.23
N GLN A 503 -11.63 -16.40 14.96
CA GLN A 503 -12.26 -17.35 14.02
C GLN A 503 -12.38 -16.84 12.56
N LEU A 504 -11.58 -15.84 12.20
CA LEU A 504 -11.47 -15.33 10.83
C LEU A 504 -10.57 -16.22 9.97
N GLY A 505 -9.57 -16.85 10.58
CA GLY A 505 -8.64 -17.78 9.93
C GLY A 505 -8.47 -19.08 10.73
N THR A 506 -7.60 -19.95 10.24
CA THR A 506 -7.30 -21.27 10.83
C THR A 506 -5.81 -21.43 11.08
N VAL A 507 -5.45 -22.23 12.09
CA VAL A 507 -4.06 -22.63 12.32
C VAL A 507 -3.64 -23.60 11.19
N PRO A 508 -2.50 -23.35 10.51
CA PRO A 508 -1.98 -24.27 9.50
C PRO A 508 -1.68 -25.65 10.07
N ALA A 509 -1.90 -26.69 9.27
CA ALA A 509 -1.70 -28.08 9.71
C ALA A 509 -0.24 -28.38 10.09
N ASP A 510 0.72 -27.68 9.49
CA ASP A 510 2.16 -27.83 9.72
C ASP A 510 2.72 -26.85 10.78
N PHE A 511 1.87 -26.00 11.38
CA PHE A 511 2.27 -24.92 12.29
C PHE A 511 3.19 -25.41 13.42
N ASP A 512 2.78 -26.46 14.12
CA ASP A 512 3.55 -27.05 15.23
C ASP A 512 4.88 -27.65 14.77
N ALA A 513 4.90 -28.26 13.58
CA ALA A 513 6.10 -28.89 13.03
C ALA A 513 7.15 -27.85 12.66
N VAL A 514 6.73 -26.77 12.00
CA VAL A 514 7.60 -25.64 11.62
C VAL A 514 8.13 -24.92 12.86
N CYS A 515 7.29 -24.67 13.88
CA CYS A 515 7.75 -24.08 15.14
C CYS A 515 8.85 -24.92 15.81
N ARG A 516 8.69 -26.25 15.84
CA ARG A 516 9.71 -27.16 16.40
C ARG A 516 11.00 -27.15 15.60
N GLN A 517 10.93 -27.13 14.26
CA GLN A 517 12.10 -27.03 13.39
C GLN A 517 12.86 -25.71 13.60
N ALA A 518 12.14 -24.63 13.88
CA ALA A 518 12.72 -23.34 14.24
C ALA A 518 13.24 -23.27 15.70
N GLY A 519 13.18 -24.37 16.46
CA GLY A 519 13.63 -24.42 17.85
C GLY A 519 12.72 -23.72 18.85
N VAL A 520 11.48 -23.38 18.48
CA VAL A 520 10.51 -22.73 19.37
C VAL A 520 9.73 -23.79 20.15
N ALA A 521 9.82 -23.71 21.48
CA ALA A 521 9.13 -24.63 22.38
C ALA A 521 7.60 -24.52 22.25
N SER A 522 6.88 -25.63 22.49
CA SER A 522 5.40 -25.63 22.49
C SER A 522 4.80 -24.77 23.61
N SER A 523 5.56 -24.51 24.68
CA SER A 523 5.19 -23.63 25.79
C SER A 523 5.46 -22.14 25.53
N ALA A 524 6.09 -21.79 24.39
CA ALA A 524 6.29 -20.39 24.02
C ALA A 524 4.95 -19.69 23.77
N SER A 525 4.93 -18.36 23.90
CA SER A 525 3.74 -17.58 23.59
C SER A 525 3.29 -17.80 22.15
N ASN A 526 1.98 -17.74 21.89
CA ASN A 526 1.45 -17.83 20.52
C ASN A 526 2.15 -16.87 19.58
N ARG A 527 2.46 -15.66 20.07
CA ARG A 527 3.17 -14.64 19.30
C ARG A 527 4.54 -15.12 18.82
N ALA A 528 5.37 -15.65 19.71
CA ALA A 528 6.70 -16.16 19.34
C ALA A 528 6.62 -17.33 18.36
N ARG A 529 5.62 -18.19 18.52
CA ARG A 529 5.36 -19.32 17.61
C ARG A 529 4.96 -18.84 16.22
N TRP A 530 4.06 -17.84 16.15
CA TRP A 530 3.68 -17.21 14.90
C TRP A 530 4.82 -16.44 14.24
N GLU A 531 5.71 -15.79 15.00
CA GLU A 531 6.90 -15.15 14.44
C GLU A 531 7.82 -16.16 13.75
N ALA A 532 8.07 -17.30 14.40
CA ALA A 532 8.84 -18.39 13.79
C ALA A 532 8.16 -18.96 12.55
N TYR A 533 6.85 -19.19 12.61
CA TYR A 533 6.09 -19.68 11.46
C TYR A 533 6.12 -18.68 10.29
N ALA A 534 5.86 -17.40 10.55
CA ALA A 534 5.86 -16.36 9.54
C ALA A 534 7.24 -16.20 8.90
N ALA A 535 8.32 -16.18 9.70
CA ALA A 535 9.69 -16.09 9.20
C ALA A 535 10.05 -17.29 8.30
N ALA A 536 9.62 -18.50 8.66
CA ALA A 536 9.88 -19.71 7.87
C ALA A 536 9.15 -19.73 6.50
N HIS A 537 8.07 -18.95 6.36
CA HIS A 537 7.26 -18.88 5.13
C HIS A 537 7.54 -17.63 4.28
N MET A 538 8.47 -16.78 4.70
CA MET A 538 8.91 -15.68 3.85
C MET A 538 9.72 -16.21 2.66
N PHE A 539 9.30 -15.83 1.46
CA PHE A 539 10.02 -16.07 0.22
C PHE A 539 11.47 -15.59 0.32
N HIS A 540 12.40 -16.44 -0.13
CA HIS A 540 13.82 -16.11 -0.22
C HIS A 540 14.37 -16.50 -1.60
N PRO A 541 14.97 -15.55 -2.36
CA PRO A 541 15.31 -15.76 -3.76
C PRO A 541 16.43 -16.77 -3.99
N SER A 542 17.25 -17.08 -2.97
CA SER A 542 18.32 -18.09 -3.06
C SER A 542 17.86 -19.54 -2.81
N THR A 543 16.69 -19.74 -2.21
CA THR A 543 16.18 -21.07 -1.81
C THR A 543 14.86 -21.43 -2.48
N SER A 544 14.22 -20.46 -3.16
CA SER A 544 12.92 -20.63 -3.79
C SER A 544 13.09 -20.77 -5.31
N HIS A 545 12.43 -21.78 -5.89
CA HIS A 545 12.27 -21.86 -7.34
C HIS A 545 11.24 -20.80 -7.78
N LEU A 546 11.64 -19.92 -8.70
CA LEU A 546 10.81 -18.87 -9.28
C LEU A 546 10.17 -19.30 -10.60
#